data_AF-A0A963TCR8-F1
#
_entry.id   AF-A0A963TCR8-F1
#
_cell.length_a   1.000
_cell.length_b   1.000
_cell.length_c   1.000
_cell.angle_alpha   90.00
_cell.angle_beta   90.00
_cell.angle_gamma   90.00
#
_symmetry.space_group_name_H-M   'P 1'
#
loop_
_entity.id
_entity.type
_entity.pdbx_description
1 polymer ?
#
loop_
_entity_poly.entity_id
_entity_poly.type
_entity_poly.pdbx_seq_one_letter_code
_entity_poly.pdbx_strand_id
1 'polypeptide(L)'
;MSVSYELYTQKGGNWLIDSVYDAKDEAVQNARMVLESRFVLAVRIIEESYDDKTGETLSKIVFSAQKGQERTQRRTETKAPAAVAPVATGDIVPPPPPRAGLVRTLLKGVLILGALALLALGAMYVMLDVLG
;
A
#
# COMPACT_ATOMS: atom_id res chain seq x y z
N MET A 1 -10.81 -7.62 15.85
CA MET A 1 -10.94 -7.94 14.41
C MET A 1 -11.51 -6.71 13.73
N SER A 2 -10.64 -5.94 13.07
CA SER A 2 -11.02 -4.78 12.27
C SER A 2 -10.98 -5.15 10.79
N VAL A 3 -11.87 -4.56 9.99
CA VAL A 3 -11.96 -4.79 8.55
C VAL A 3 -11.95 -3.44 7.84
N SER A 4 -11.17 -3.34 6.78
CA SER A 4 -11.11 -2.17 5.90
C SER A 4 -11.16 -2.59 4.42
N TYR A 5 -11.56 -1.66 3.56
CA TYR A 5 -11.70 -1.86 2.12
C TYR A 5 -10.86 -0.83 1.37
N GLU A 6 -9.75 -1.27 0.79
CA GLU A 6 -8.85 -0.43 0.02
C GLU A 6 -9.22 -0.42 -1.46
N LEU A 7 -9.50 0.76 -2.00
CA LEU A 7 -9.68 0.97 -3.43
C LEU A 7 -8.34 1.26 -4.11
N TYR A 8 -7.98 0.42 -5.08
CA TYR A 8 -6.84 0.63 -5.96
C TYR A 8 -7.30 1.02 -7.35
N THR A 9 -6.60 1.98 -7.96
CA THR A 9 -6.78 2.38 -9.35
C THR A 9 -5.53 2.06 -10.16
N GLN A 10 -5.74 1.65 -11.42
CA GLN A 10 -4.65 1.45 -12.37
C GLN A 10 -4.51 2.67 -13.29
N LYS A 11 -3.38 3.37 -13.19
CA LYS A 11 -3.02 4.53 -14.02
C LYS A 11 -1.64 4.30 -14.62
N GLY A 12 -1.55 4.31 -15.95
CA GLY A 12 -0.27 4.08 -16.66
C GLY A 12 0.40 2.74 -16.31
N GLY A 13 -0.39 1.67 -16.12
CA GLY A 13 0.10 0.33 -15.75
C GLY A 13 0.41 0.14 -14.26
N ASN A 14 0.43 1.21 -13.46
CA ASN A 14 0.73 1.13 -12.03
C ASN A 14 -0.56 1.09 -11.20
N TRP A 15 -0.56 0.26 -10.15
CA TRP A 15 -1.61 0.22 -9.14
C TRP A 15 -1.29 1.21 -8.03
N LEU A 16 -2.24 2.09 -7.72
CA LEU A 16 -2.13 3.08 -6.66
C LEU A 16 -3.34 2.98 -5.74
N ILE A 17 -3.12 3.09 -4.43
CA ILE A 17 -4.22 3.27 -3.47
C ILE A 17 -4.84 4.63 -3.74
N ASP A 18 -6.15 4.64 -3.93
CA ASP A 18 -6.92 5.84 -4.18
C ASP A 18 -7.68 6.26 -2.93
N SER A 19 -8.35 5.32 -2.26
CA SER A 19 -9.17 5.56 -1.06
C SER A 19 -9.26 4.31 -0.18
N VAL A 20 -9.60 4.48 1.10
CA VAL A 20 -9.89 3.40 2.05
C VAL A 20 -11.26 3.64 2.68
N TYR A 21 -12.04 2.58 2.83
CA TYR A 21 -13.43 2.63 3.33
C TYR A 21 -13.64 1.61 4.45
N ASP A 22 -14.59 1.90 5.34
CA ASP A 22 -15.00 0.96 6.39
C ASP A 22 -16.08 -0.02 5.92
N ALA A 23 -16.79 0.33 4.83
CA ALA A 23 -17.89 -0.45 4.28
C ALA A 23 -17.64 -0.90 2.84
N LYS A 24 -17.93 -2.18 2.56
CA LYS A 24 -17.76 -2.80 1.24
C LYS A 24 -18.58 -2.11 0.16
N ASP A 25 -19.85 -1.84 0.44
CA ASP A 25 -20.79 -1.33 -0.56
C ASP A 25 -20.42 0.09 -1.01
N GLU A 26 -19.99 0.93 -0.06
CA GLU A 26 -19.46 2.26 -0.34
C GLU A 26 -18.19 2.19 -1.21
N ALA A 27 -17.27 1.29 -0.88
CA ALA A 27 -16.06 1.07 -1.66
C ALA A 27 -16.40 0.64 -3.10
N VAL A 28 -17.34 -0.30 -3.26
CA VAL A 28 -17.79 -0.81 -4.57
C VAL A 28 -18.48 0.27 -5.38
N GLN A 29 -19.34 1.07 -4.77
CA GLN A 29 -20.01 2.18 -5.44
C GLN A 29 -19.00 3.21 -5.95
N ASN A 30 -18.06 3.62 -5.10
CA ASN A 30 -17.00 4.55 -5.49
C ASN A 30 -16.08 3.96 -6.57
N ALA A 31 -15.71 2.68 -6.48
CA ALA A 31 -14.88 2.03 -7.48
C ALA A 31 -15.53 2.05 -8.88
N ARG A 32 -16.85 1.88 -8.96
CA ARG A 32 -17.60 1.98 -10.22
C ARG A 32 -17.52 3.39 -10.80
N MET A 33 -17.77 4.41 -9.97
CA MET A 33 -17.69 5.82 -10.38
C MET A 33 -16.26 6.19 -10.83
N VAL A 34 -15.24 5.74 -10.11
CA VAL A 34 -13.83 6.00 -10.46
C VAL A 34 -13.44 5.32 -11.77
N LEU A 35 -13.97 4.12 -12.04
CA LEU A 35 -13.73 3.43 -13.30
C LEU A 35 -14.29 4.19 -14.51
N GLU A 36 -15.36 4.98 -14.36
CA GLU A 36 -15.90 5.78 -15.47
C GLU A 36 -14.92 6.88 -15.93
N SER A 37 -13.99 7.32 -15.07
CA SER A 37 -12.98 8.32 -15.40
C SER A 37 -12.06 7.87 -16.55
N ARG A 38 -11.85 8.72 -17.57
CA ARG A 38 -11.01 8.40 -18.74
C ARG A 38 -9.57 8.01 -18.42
N PHE A 39 -9.04 8.48 -17.28
CA PHE A 39 -7.64 8.25 -16.89
C PHE A 39 -7.42 6.96 -16.12
N VAL A 40 -8.50 6.27 -15.72
CA VAL A 40 -8.45 5.01 -14.98
C VAL A 40 -8.70 3.86 -15.96
N LEU A 41 -7.78 2.88 -15.97
CA LEU A 41 -7.87 1.70 -16.83
C LEU A 41 -8.56 0.52 -16.13
N ALA A 42 -8.28 0.35 -14.84
CA ALA A 42 -8.83 -0.70 -14.00
C ALA A 42 -8.96 -0.23 -12.55
N VAL A 43 -9.83 -0.90 -11.80
CA VAL A 43 -10.02 -0.73 -10.37
C VAL A 43 -10.06 -2.10 -9.69
N ARG A 44 -9.59 -2.18 -8.45
CA ARG A 44 -9.81 -3.36 -7.60
C ARG A 44 -10.01 -2.92 -6.16
N ILE A 45 -10.76 -3.71 -5.40
CA ILE A 45 -10.97 -3.51 -3.97
C ILE A 45 -10.37 -4.68 -3.24
N ILE A 46 -9.54 -4.38 -2.25
CA ILE A 46 -8.96 -5.36 -1.33
C ILE A 46 -9.62 -5.16 0.03
N GLU A 47 -10.26 -6.21 0.54
CA GLU A 47 -10.66 -6.32 1.93
C GLU A 47 -9.43 -6.72 2.74
N GLU A 48 -9.13 -5.96 3.78
CA GLU A 48 -8.10 -6.27 4.75
C GLU A 48 -8.76 -6.51 6.10
N SER A 49 -8.46 -7.65 6.71
CA SER A 49 -8.94 -8.03 8.04
C SER A 49 -7.75 -8.21 8.97
N TYR A 50 -7.76 -7.49 10.10
CA TYR A 50 -6.73 -7.57 11.13
C TYR A 50 -7.27 -8.22 12.39
N ASP A 51 -6.62 -9.27 12.87
CA ASP A 51 -6.92 -9.90 14.16
C ASP A 51 -5.96 -9.40 15.25
N ASP A 52 -6.49 -8.55 16.14
CA ASP A 52 -5.73 -7.97 17.26
C ASP A 52 -5.19 -9.02 18.24
N LYS A 53 -5.75 -10.23 18.26
CA LYS A 53 -5.34 -11.30 19.19
C LYS A 53 -4.13 -12.07 18.69
N THR A 54 -4.09 -12.35 17.38
CA THR A 54 -3.00 -13.12 16.75
C THR A 54 -1.97 -12.21 16.10
N GLY A 55 -2.31 -10.95 15.84
CA GLY A 55 -1.51 -10.01 15.05
C GLY A 55 -1.51 -10.34 13.55
N GLU A 56 -2.39 -11.24 13.10
CA GLU A 56 -2.47 -11.66 11.71
C GLU A 56 -3.30 -10.68 10.87
N THR A 57 -2.85 -10.46 9.64
CA THR A 57 -3.55 -9.71 8.61
C THR A 57 -3.92 -10.63 7.46
N LEU A 58 -5.18 -10.62 7.06
CA LEU A 58 -5.69 -11.33 5.88
C LEU A 58 -6.14 -10.32 4.83
N SER A 59 -5.71 -10.50 3.59
CA SER A 59 -6.11 -9.63 2.47
C SER A 59 -6.81 -10.44 1.38
N LYS A 60 -7.95 -9.95 0.88
CA LYS A 60 -8.74 -10.60 -0.17
C LYS A 60 -9.26 -9.60 -1.17
N ILE A 61 -9.12 -9.88 -2.47
CA ILE A 61 -9.77 -9.07 -3.51
C ILE A 61 -11.27 -9.36 -3.50
N VAL A 62 -12.10 -8.34 -3.28
CA VAL A 62 -13.56 -8.45 -3.21
C VAL A 62 -14.28 -7.86 -4.43
N PHE A 63 -13.58 -7.05 -5.22
CA PHE A 63 -14.07 -6.48 -6.48
C PHE A 63 -12.89 -6.17 -7.42
N SER A 64 -13.05 -6.37 -8.73
CA SER A 64 -12.00 -6.05 -9.71
C SER A 64 -12.57 -5.84 -11.10
N ALA A 65 -12.54 -4.61 -11.63
CA ALA A 65 -13.09 -4.26 -12.93
C ALA A 65 -12.05 -3.57 -13.82
N GLN A 66 -12.06 -3.85 -15.11
CA GLN A 66 -11.14 -3.27 -16.08
C GLN A 66 -11.89 -2.89 -17.36
N LYS A 67 -11.54 -1.73 -17.94
CA LYS A 67 -12.11 -1.29 -19.22
C LYS A 67 -11.74 -2.25 -20.34
N GLY A 68 -12.70 -2.59 -21.17
CA GLY A 68 -12.50 -3.50 -22.31
C GLY A 68 -12.48 -5.00 -21.93
N GLN A 69 -12.67 -5.36 -20.66
CA GLN A 69 -12.87 -6.75 -20.22
C GLN A 69 -14.20 -6.89 -19.46
N GLU A 70 -15.32 -6.92 -20.20
CA GLU A 70 -16.66 -7.03 -19.60
C GLU A 70 -17.04 -8.43 -19.07
N ARG A 71 -16.16 -9.45 -19.10
CA ARG A 71 -16.61 -10.86 -18.94
C ARG A 71 -16.09 -11.66 -17.75
N THR A 72 -15.28 -11.13 -16.84
CA THR A 72 -14.69 -11.96 -15.77
C THR A 72 -15.03 -11.45 -14.37
N GLN A 73 -16.32 -11.32 -14.06
CA GLN A 73 -16.78 -11.18 -12.66
C GLN A 73 -17.95 -12.13 -12.39
N ARG A 74 -17.70 -13.43 -12.55
CA ARG A 74 -18.47 -14.45 -11.85
C ARG A 74 -17.47 -15.51 -11.43
N ARG A 75 -17.48 -15.85 -10.13
CA ARG A 75 -16.67 -16.89 -9.49
C ARG A 75 -15.35 -16.42 -8.86
N THR A 76 -15.47 -15.81 -7.70
CA THR A 76 -14.60 -16.20 -6.58
C THR A 76 -15.40 -16.11 -5.27
N GLU A 77 -16.44 -16.94 -5.17
CA GLU A 77 -16.90 -17.39 -3.86
C GLU A 77 -15.83 -18.33 -3.31
N THR A 78 -15.12 -17.84 -2.31
CA THR A 78 -14.13 -18.55 -1.53
C THR A 78 -14.79 -19.75 -0.83
N LYS A 79 -14.43 -20.96 -1.26
CA LYS A 79 -14.35 -22.11 -0.34
C LYS A 79 -12.89 -22.25 0.07
N ALA A 80 -12.57 -21.85 1.29
CA ALA A 80 -11.44 -22.40 2.03
C ALA A 80 -11.94 -23.67 2.75
N PRO A 81 -11.11 -24.68 3.11
CA PRO A 81 -9.71 -24.51 3.51
C PRO A 81 -8.73 -25.61 3.03
N ALA A 82 -7.47 -25.41 3.43
CA ALA A 82 -6.38 -26.38 3.60
C ALA A 82 -5.31 -26.52 2.49
N ALA A 83 -4.08 -26.21 2.90
CA ALA A 83 -2.89 -27.05 2.81
C ALA A 83 -2.27 -27.40 1.43
N VAL A 84 -1.15 -26.71 1.17
CA VAL A 84 0.12 -27.19 0.55
C VAL A 84 0.14 -27.68 -0.93
N ALA A 85 0.66 -26.76 -1.78
CA ALA A 85 1.52 -26.93 -2.98
C ALA A 85 0.98 -27.62 -4.27
N PRO A 86 1.66 -27.43 -5.42
CA PRO A 86 1.92 -26.17 -6.13
C PRO A 86 1.32 -26.22 -7.56
N VAL A 87 0.79 -25.11 -8.08
CA VAL A 87 0.36 -25.03 -9.49
C VAL A 87 1.23 -24.01 -10.23
N ALA A 88 1.80 -24.49 -11.32
CA ALA A 88 2.72 -23.82 -12.19
C ALA A 88 2.11 -22.62 -12.93
N THR A 89 2.97 -21.61 -13.12
CA THR A 89 3.07 -20.68 -14.24
C THR A 89 1.79 -19.95 -14.70
N GLY A 90 1.64 -18.76 -14.15
CA GLY A 90 1.12 -17.59 -14.84
C GLY A 90 1.72 -16.38 -14.14
N ASP A 91 2.43 -15.51 -14.86
CA ASP A 91 3.29 -14.45 -14.34
C ASP A 91 2.67 -13.64 -13.20
N ILE A 92 2.89 -14.09 -11.96
CA ILE A 92 2.78 -13.26 -10.78
C ILE A 92 4.03 -12.39 -10.81
N VAL A 93 3.91 -11.17 -11.33
CA VAL A 93 4.88 -10.13 -11.03
C VAL A 93 4.96 -10.07 -9.50
N PRO A 94 6.09 -10.43 -8.87
CA PRO A 94 6.20 -10.37 -7.43
C PRO A 94 5.94 -8.93 -6.99
N PRO A 95 5.21 -8.70 -5.88
CA PRO A 95 5.09 -7.36 -5.34
C PRO A 95 6.50 -6.77 -5.20
N PRO A 96 6.75 -5.54 -5.67
CA PRO A 96 8.08 -4.95 -5.61
C PRO A 96 8.57 -5.04 -4.16
N PRO A 97 9.82 -5.48 -3.93
CA PRO A 97 10.34 -5.58 -2.58
C PRO A 97 10.14 -4.24 -1.88
N PRO A 98 9.75 -4.22 -0.59
CA PRO A 98 9.60 -2.97 0.14
C PRO A 98 10.89 -2.16 -0.06
N ARG A 99 10.75 -0.89 -0.44
CA ARG A 99 11.85 0.05 -0.72
C ARG A 99 12.63 0.40 0.56
N ALA A 100 12.93 -0.58 1.39
CA ALA A 100 13.68 -0.48 2.62
C ALA A 100 15.09 0.09 2.40
N GLY A 101 15.65 -0.06 1.21
CA GLY A 101 16.94 0.55 0.84
C GLY A 101 16.90 2.08 0.76
N LEU A 102 15.79 2.66 0.29
CA LEU A 102 15.69 4.11 0.12
C LEU A 102 15.39 4.82 1.44
N VAL A 103 14.46 4.27 2.25
CA VAL A 103 14.12 4.82 3.56
C VAL A 103 15.33 4.75 4.51
N ARG A 104 16.10 3.64 4.51
CA ARG A 104 17.32 3.52 5.32
C ARG A 104 18.41 4.51 4.89
N THR A 105 18.53 4.80 3.59
CA THR A 105 19.51 5.76 3.07
C THR A 105 19.13 7.20 3.44
N LEU A 106 17.84 7.57 3.32
CA LEU A 106 17.34 8.89 3.72
C LEU A 106 17.46 9.10 5.24
N LEU A 107 17.10 8.09 6.05
CA LEU A 107 17.22 8.16 7.51
C LEU A 107 18.68 8.36 7.96
N LYS A 108 19.62 7.64 7.34
CA LYS A 108 21.06 7.84 7.60
C LYS A 108 21.52 9.24 7.21
N GLY A 109 21.07 9.76 6.06
CA GLY A 109 21.40 11.12 5.62
C GLY A 109 20.94 12.19 6.60
N VAL A 110 19.69 12.09 7.07
CA VAL A 110 19.12 13.04 8.05
C VAL A 110 19.87 12.99 9.39
N LEU A 111 20.24 11.80 9.88
CA LEU A 111 20.98 11.66 11.13
C LEU A 111 22.39 12.28 11.05
N ILE A 112 23.09 12.10 9.93
CA ILE A 112 24.44 12.67 9.73
C ILE A 112 24.35 14.20 9.66
N LEU A 113 23.41 14.74 8.87
CA LEU A 113 23.20 16.19 8.77
C LEU A 113 22.80 16.81 10.11
N GLY A 114 21.91 16.14 10.86
CA GLY A 114 21.51 16.56 12.19
C GLY A 114 22.69 16.60 13.19
N ALA A 115 23.54 15.58 13.18
CA ALA A 115 24.73 15.54 14.04
C ALA A 115 25.73 16.65 13.72
N LEU A 116 25.95 16.95 12.44
CA LEU A 116 26.83 18.05 12.02
C LEU A 116 26.26 19.42 12.42
N ALA A 117 24.95 19.63 12.27
CA ALA A 117 24.30 20.86 12.71
C ALA A 117 24.42 21.07 14.23
N LEU A 118 24.24 20.00 15.02
CA LEU A 118 24.40 20.06 16.48
C LEU A 118 25.85 20.35 16.89
N LEU A 119 26.84 19.76 16.22
CA LEU A 119 28.25 20.07 16.46
C LEU A 119 28.58 21.53 16.15
N ALA A 120 28.07 22.06 15.03
CA ALA A 120 28.29 23.45 14.65
C ALA A 120 27.66 24.43 15.64
N LEU A 121 26.42 24.14 16.08
CA LEU A 121 25.72 24.93 17.10
C LEU A 121 26.43 24.85 18.47
N GLY A 122 26.90 23.67 18.86
CA GLY A 122 27.68 23.48 20.09
C GLY A 122 29.00 24.24 20.07
N ALA A 123 29.75 24.18 18.95
CA ALA A 123 30.98 24.95 18.78
C ALA A 123 30.71 26.46 18.81
N MET A 124 29.62 26.92 18.17
CA MET A 124 29.21 28.31 18.21
C MET A 124 28.85 28.76 19.63
N TYR A 125 28.12 27.93 20.39
CA TYR A 125 27.75 28.23 21.77
C TYR A 125 28.99 28.35 22.68
N VAL A 126 29.95 27.42 22.57
CA VAL A 126 31.21 27.48 23.33
C VAL A 126 32.04 28.70 22.93
N MET A 127 32.07 29.06 21.65
CA MET A 127 32.79 30.25 21.19
C MET A 127 32.16 31.56 21.72
N LEU A 128 30.83 31.62 21.84
CA LEU A 128 30.12 32.77 22.44
C LEU A 128 30.39 32.88 23.94
N ASP A 129 30.49 31.77 24.66
CA ASP A 129 30.80 31.73 26.10
C ASP A 129 32.25 32.16 26.40
N VAL A 130 33.20 31.84 25.51
CA VAL A 130 34.62 32.22 25.67
C VAL A 130 34.89 33.70 25.30
N LEU A 131 34.04 34.33 24.49
CA LEU A 131 34.22 35.72 24.05
C LEU A 131 33.42 36.76 24.87
N GLY A 132 32.51 36.33 25.75
CA GLY A 132 31.73 37.19 26.64
C GLY A 132 32.40 37.40 27.99
#